data_AF-A0A4Z0Z750-F1
#
_entry.id   AF-A0A4Z0Z750-F1
#
_cell.length_a   1.000
_cell.length_b   1.000
_cell.length_c   1.000
_cell.angle_alpha   90.00
_cell.angle_beta   90.00
_cell.angle_gamma   90.00
#
_symmetry.space_group_name_H-M   'P 1'
#
loop_
_entity.id
_entity.type
_entity.pdbx_description
1 polymer ?
#
loop_
_entity_poly.entity_id
_entity_poly.type
_entity_poly.pdbx_seq_one_letter_code
_entity_poly.pdbx_strand_id
1 'polypeptide(L)'
;MSMPSSTSTVLISTSLVAFFSGFALGIYSIRGYIVPPSLTSSREQSLNDAVESAESDIDEDDTILDHAPNWTNGAEADRRQGLRVAESATGQKKEKKEKKSKKKQKGKETEDNTKPKGDEAEARSAKREGEAAHPKQATANPGGNPNEECKLVLVVRTDLGMTKGKIASQCSHATLACYKTLSQIAARQPTSAEAKILQRWERLGQAKIAVQAKSKEELLTLMGKARSLGVTAEVTQDAGRTQIDPGSLTVLGIGPAPKSLVDQITGGLKLL
;
A
#
# COMPACT_ATOMS: atom_id res chain seq x y z
N MET A 1 -61.62 35.19 -13.40
CA MET A 1 -60.91 34.12 -12.64
C MET A 1 -60.92 32.86 -13.49
N SER A 2 -59.79 32.51 -14.10
CA SER A 2 -59.67 31.32 -14.95
C SER A 2 -59.44 30.10 -14.06
N MET A 3 -60.32 29.10 -14.14
CA MET A 3 -60.20 27.85 -13.38
C MET A 3 -58.95 27.07 -13.87
N PRO A 4 -58.12 26.52 -12.98
CA PRO A 4 -56.98 25.71 -13.39
C PRO A 4 -57.47 24.42 -14.08
N SER A 5 -56.82 24.05 -15.19
CA SER A 5 -57.07 22.81 -15.92
C SER A 5 -56.96 21.59 -14.99
N SER A 6 -57.89 20.63 -15.11
CA SER A 6 -57.98 19.45 -14.25
C SER A 6 -56.65 18.70 -14.10
N THR A 7 -55.81 18.70 -15.13
CA THR A 7 -54.48 18.08 -15.11
C THR A 7 -53.51 18.77 -14.14
N SER A 8 -53.54 20.11 -14.08
CA SER A 8 -52.70 20.88 -13.15
C SER A 8 -53.09 20.63 -11.70
N THR A 9 -54.39 20.51 -11.42
CA THR A 9 -54.90 20.19 -10.08
C THR A 9 -54.46 18.80 -9.62
N VAL A 10 -54.46 17.80 -10.51
CA VAL A 10 -54.01 16.43 -10.19
C VAL A 10 -52.50 16.37 -9.94
N LEU A 11 -51.70 17.10 -10.73
CA LEU A 11 -50.25 17.15 -10.54
C LEU A 11 -49.90 17.79 -9.19
N ILE A 12 -50.53 18.92 -8.86
CA ILE A 12 -50.28 19.62 -7.59
C ILE A 12 -50.71 18.77 -6.39
N SER A 13 -51.88 18.11 -6.45
CA SER A 13 -52.35 17.28 -5.34
C SER A 13 -51.45 16.04 -5.13
N THR A 14 -51.04 15.38 -6.20
CA THR A 14 -50.17 14.20 -6.11
C THR A 14 -48.78 14.55 -5.57
N SER A 15 -48.21 15.68 -6.02
CA SER A 15 -46.93 16.16 -5.51
C SER A 15 -46.98 16.53 -4.03
N LEU A 16 -48.07 17.18 -3.57
CA LEU A 16 -48.24 17.51 -2.16
C LEU A 16 -48.38 16.24 -1.30
N VAL A 17 -49.18 15.26 -1.72
CA VAL A 17 -49.35 14.00 -0.98
C VAL A 17 -48.04 13.23 -0.89
N ALA A 18 -47.27 13.13 -1.98
CA ALA A 18 -45.96 12.48 -1.98
C ALA A 18 -44.96 13.19 -1.06
N PHE A 19 -44.97 14.53 -1.06
CA PHE A 19 -44.07 15.32 -0.21
C PHE A 19 -44.39 15.15 1.27
N PHE A 20 -45.66 15.28 1.68
CA PHE A 20 -46.05 15.17 3.09
C PHE A 20 -45.90 13.73 3.63
N SER A 21 -46.24 12.71 2.82
CA SER A 21 -46.05 11.31 3.24
C SER A 21 -44.58 10.95 3.38
N GLY A 22 -43.73 11.34 2.41
CA GLY A 22 -42.29 11.14 2.48
C GLY A 22 -41.63 11.90 3.64
N PHE A 23 -42.03 13.15 3.88
CA PHE A 23 -41.53 13.95 4.99
C PHE A 23 -41.94 13.38 6.35
N ALA A 24 -43.19 12.95 6.51
CA ALA A 24 -43.66 12.29 7.72
C ALA A 24 -42.90 10.99 8.01
N LEU A 25 -42.66 10.16 6.98
CA LEU A 25 -41.88 8.93 7.10
C LEU A 25 -40.41 9.21 7.47
N GLY A 26 -39.82 10.26 6.91
CA GLY A 26 -38.48 10.72 7.27
C GLY A 26 -38.38 11.12 8.74
N ILE A 27 -39.33 11.93 9.23
CA ILE A 27 -39.40 12.32 10.65
C ILE A 27 -39.64 11.11 11.56
N TYR A 28 -40.50 10.18 11.14
CA TYR A 28 -40.78 8.94 11.88
C TYR A 28 -39.53 8.05 12.01
N SER A 29 -38.72 7.99 10.96
CA SER A 29 -37.44 7.26 10.96
C SER A 29 -36.40 7.90 11.88
N ILE A 30 -36.24 9.23 11.80
CA ILE A 30 -35.25 9.96 12.61
C ILE A 30 -35.59 9.93 14.10
N ARG A 31 -36.89 9.94 14.45
CA ARG A 31 -37.34 9.81 15.84
C ARG A 31 -37.29 8.38 16.40
N GLY A 32 -36.81 7.41 15.63
CA GLY A 32 -36.52 6.06 16.11
C GLY A 32 -37.75 5.15 16.26
N TYR A 33 -38.93 5.57 15.80
CA TYR A 33 -40.17 4.77 15.91
C TYR A 33 -40.19 3.52 15.00
N ILE A 34 -39.16 3.32 14.18
CA ILE A 34 -38.99 2.12 13.35
C ILE A 34 -38.43 0.94 14.16
N VAL A 35 -37.73 1.21 15.28
CA VAL A 35 -37.24 0.15 16.15
C VAL A 35 -38.24 -0.05 17.29
N PRO A 36 -38.84 -1.24 17.45
CA PRO A 36 -39.78 -1.48 18.53
C PRO A 36 -39.10 -1.32 19.90
N PRO A 37 -39.75 -0.68 20.89
CA PRO A 37 -39.15 -0.37 22.19
C PRO A 37 -38.73 -1.62 22.99
N SER A 38 -39.21 -2.81 22.61
CA SER A 38 -38.79 -4.10 23.18
C SER A 38 -37.37 -4.52 22.80
N LEU A 39 -36.76 -3.91 21.78
CA LEU A 39 -35.38 -4.21 21.34
C LEU A 39 -34.36 -3.17 21.83
N THR A 40 -34.82 -2.07 22.41
CA THR A 40 -33.96 -1.01 22.94
C THR A 40 -33.26 -1.48 24.22
N SER A 41 -33.98 -2.18 25.10
CA SER A 41 -33.44 -2.79 26.32
C SER A 41 -32.41 -3.88 26.04
N SER A 42 -32.66 -4.77 25.07
CA SER A 42 -31.68 -5.79 24.66
C SER A 42 -30.39 -5.18 24.10
N ARG A 43 -30.50 -4.06 23.36
CA ARG A 43 -29.33 -3.35 22.82
C ARG A 43 -28.50 -2.68 23.92
N GLU A 44 -29.15 -2.07 24.91
CA GLU A 44 -28.45 -1.48 26.06
C GLU A 44 -27.80 -2.55 26.94
N GLN A 45 -28.46 -3.71 27.09
CA GLN A 45 -27.93 -4.82 27.87
C GLN A 45 -26.72 -5.48 27.18
N SER A 46 -26.71 -5.60 25.85
CA SER A 46 -25.53 -6.08 25.10
C SER A 46 -24.35 -5.09 25.07
N LEU A 47 -24.59 -3.80 25.31
CA LEU A 47 -23.53 -2.78 25.34
C LEU A 47 -22.82 -2.69 26.69
N ASN A 48 -23.49 -3.10 27.78
CA ASN A 48 -22.99 -3.01 29.15
C ASN A 48 -22.89 -4.37 29.86
N ASP A 49 -22.93 -5.48 29.13
CA ASP A 49 -22.73 -6.80 29.73
C ASP A 49 -21.27 -6.95 30.18
N ALA A 50 -21.08 -6.96 31.50
CA ALA A 50 -19.79 -7.15 32.16
C ALA A 50 -19.53 -8.63 32.49
N VAL A 51 -20.40 -9.55 32.07
CA VAL A 51 -20.11 -10.99 32.11
C VAL A 51 -19.06 -11.27 31.04
N GLU A 52 -17.81 -11.16 31.48
CA GLU A 52 -16.72 -12.00 31.02
C GLU A 52 -17.28 -13.37 30.70
N SER A 53 -17.15 -13.78 29.45
CA SER A 53 -17.52 -15.11 29.00
C SER A 53 -16.84 -16.11 29.92
N ALA A 54 -17.63 -16.78 30.76
CA ALA A 54 -17.23 -17.93 31.54
C ALA A 54 -17.04 -19.16 30.63
N GLU A 55 -16.42 -18.96 29.47
CA GLU A 55 -16.01 -20.01 28.56
C GLU A 55 -14.48 -20.03 28.51
N SER A 56 -13.96 -20.99 29.28
CA SER A 56 -12.62 -21.56 29.33
C SER A 56 -11.55 -20.78 30.12
N ASP A 57 -11.42 -21.17 31.39
CA ASP A 57 -10.11 -21.40 32.01
C ASP A 57 -9.25 -22.19 31.00
N ILE A 58 -8.28 -21.51 30.43
CA ILE A 58 -7.26 -22.09 29.57
C ILE A 58 -5.96 -21.91 30.33
N ASP A 59 -5.29 -23.02 30.64
CA ASP A 59 -3.97 -23.04 31.25
C ASP A 59 -3.02 -22.14 30.44
N GLU A 60 -2.55 -21.04 31.06
CA GLU A 60 -1.75 -19.98 30.42
C GLU A 60 -0.37 -20.45 29.91
N ASP A 61 0.02 -21.71 30.16
CA ASP A 61 1.28 -22.28 29.70
C ASP A 61 1.15 -23.17 28.44
N ASP A 62 -0.06 -23.46 27.94
CA ASP A 62 -0.27 -24.32 26.76
C ASP A 62 -1.09 -23.68 25.61
N THR A 63 -1.41 -22.39 25.69
CA THR A 63 -2.03 -21.64 24.57
C THR A 63 -1.12 -20.53 24.05
N ILE A 64 -0.17 -20.97 23.22
CA ILE A 64 0.24 -20.17 22.07
C ILE A 64 -1.04 -19.81 21.30
N LEU A 65 -1.41 -18.52 21.33
CA LEU A 65 -2.54 -17.95 20.60
C LEU A 65 -2.59 -18.45 19.13
N ASP A 66 -3.46 -19.43 18.84
CA ASP A 66 -3.76 -19.95 17.49
C ASP A 66 -4.99 -19.24 16.87
N HIS A 67 -5.21 -17.97 17.22
CA HIS A 67 -6.27 -17.14 16.61
C HIS A 67 -5.83 -16.40 15.35
N ALA A 68 -4.58 -16.57 14.92
CA ALA A 68 -4.28 -16.41 13.51
C ALA A 68 -4.63 -17.78 12.89
N PRO A 69 -5.82 -17.97 12.27
CA PRO A 69 -6.03 -19.17 11.47
C PRO A 69 -4.82 -19.27 10.58
N ASN A 70 -4.12 -20.40 10.67
CA ASN A 70 -2.91 -20.60 9.91
C ASN A 70 -3.19 -20.08 8.49
N TRP A 71 -2.51 -18.99 8.10
CA TRP A 71 -2.50 -18.61 6.69
C TRP A 71 -1.53 -19.55 5.94
N THR A 72 -1.12 -20.64 6.59
CA THR A 72 -0.69 -21.91 6.03
C THR A 72 -1.86 -22.62 5.33
N ASN A 73 -2.66 -21.88 4.57
CA ASN A 73 -3.42 -22.44 3.47
C ASN A 73 -2.45 -23.33 2.70
N GLY A 74 -2.66 -24.64 2.78
CA GLY A 74 -1.75 -25.62 2.20
C GLY A 74 -1.56 -25.33 0.72
N ALA A 75 -0.52 -25.92 0.11
CA ALA A 75 -0.22 -25.68 -1.30
C ALA A 75 -1.42 -25.86 -2.26
N GLU A 76 -2.47 -26.58 -1.83
CA GLU A 76 -3.77 -26.70 -2.51
C GLU A 76 -4.65 -25.45 -2.52
N ALA A 77 -4.70 -24.68 -1.44
CA ALA A 77 -5.50 -23.46 -1.37
C ALA A 77 -4.92 -22.37 -2.28
N ASP A 78 -3.58 -22.26 -2.36
CA ASP A 78 -2.89 -21.38 -3.31
C ASP A 78 -3.16 -21.75 -4.77
N ARG A 79 -3.28 -23.06 -5.06
CA ARG A 79 -3.65 -23.57 -6.39
C ARG A 79 -5.09 -23.24 -6.75
N ARG A 80 -6.03 -23.38 -5.80
CA ARG A 80 -7.46 -23.04 -5.99
C ARG A 80 -7.68 -21.55 -6.26
N GLN A 81 -6.88 -20.68 -5.64
CA GLN A 81 -6.98 -19.23 -5.78
C GLN A 81 -6.16 -18.64 -6.95
N GLY A 82 -5.51 -19.49 -7.75
CA GLY A 82 -4.71 -19.05 -8.91
C GLY A 82 -3.45 -18.26 -8.55
N LEU A 83 -2.98 -18.35 -7.31
CA LEU A 83 -1.79 -17.67 -6.81
C LEU A 83 -0.48 -18.32 -7.31
N ARG A 84 -0.54 -19.59 -7.75
CA ARG A 84 0.58 -20.34 -8.34
C ARG A 84 0.27 -20.71 -9.79
N VAL A 85 1.15 -20.32 -10.71
CA VAL A 85 1.21 -20.91 -12.07
C VAL A 85 1.98 -22.22 -11.95
N ALA A 86 1.40 -23.33 -12.42
CA ALA A 86 2.11 -24.61 -12.48
C ALA A 86 3.39 -24.46 -13.32
N GLU A 87 4.53 -24.87 -12.79
CA GLU A 87 5.78 -24.90 -13.55
C GLU A 87 5.61 -25.81 -14.77
N SER A 88 5.48 -25.21 -15.96
CA SER A 88 5.59 -25.93 -17.21
C SER A 88 7.05 -26.31 -17.45
N ALA A 89 7.44 -27.49 -16.98
CA ALA A 89 8.40 -28.42 -17.58
C ALA A 89 9.56 -27.85 -18.43
N THR A 90 10.27 -26.83 -17.95
CA THR A 90 11.44 -26.27 -18.65
C THR A 90 12.78 -26.61 -17.99
N GLY A 91 12.75 -27.22 -16.79
CA GLY A 91 13.96 -27.65 -16.05
C GLY A 91 14.71 -28.84 -16.67
N GLN A 92 14.05 -29.72 -17.44
CA GLN A 92 14.67 -30.96 -17.93
C GLN A 92 15.59 -30.80 -19.15
N LYS A 93 15.70 -29.61 -19.76
CA LYS A 93 16.57 -29.38 -20.93
C LYS A 93 17.96 -28.82 -20.61
N LYS A 94 18.22 -28.27 -19.41
CA LYS A 94 19.54 -27.72 -19.06
C LYS A 94 20.56 -28.78 -18.63
N GLU A 95 20.15 -29.82 -17.91
CA GLU A 95 21.07 -30.89 -17.46
C GLU A 95 21.64 -31.76 -18.60
N LYS A 96 20.97 -31.84 -19.75
CA LYS A 96 21.48 -32.60 -20.91
C LYS A 96 22.55 -31.85 -21.72
N LYS A 97 22.70 -30.53 -21.58
CA LYS A 97 23.67 -29.75 -22.36
C LYS A 97 25.05 -29.69 -21.69
N GLU A 98 25.11 -29.81 -20.37
CA GLU A 98 26.36 -29.71 -19.60
C GLU A 98 27.17 -31.03 -19.58
N LYS A 99 26.53 -32.18 -19.79
CA LYS A 99 27.22 -33.48 -19.90
C LYS A 99 27.91 -33.72 -21.25
N LYS A 100 27.68 -32.89 -22.27
CA LYS A 100 28.26 -33.10 -23.62
C LYS A 100 29.58 -32.34 -23.85
N SER A 101 29.92 -31.35 -23.03
CA SER A 101 31.17 -30.57 -23.13
C SER A 101 32.35 -31.15 -22.35
N LYS A 102 32.12 -32.02 -21.35
CA LYS A 102 33.17 -32.57 -20.49
C LYS A 102 33.90 -33.82 -21.03
N LYS A 103 33.61 -34.31 -22.25
CA LYS A 103 34.28 -35.50 -22.83
C LYS A 103 35.38 -35.20 -23.86
N LYS A 104 35.72 -33.92 -24.12
CA LYS A 104 36.71 -33.56 -25.16
C LYS A 104 37.76 -32.59 -24.65
N GLN A 105 38.50 -32.97 -23.61
CA GLN A 105 39.82 -32.41 -23.29
C GLN A 105 40.44 -33.23 -22.14
N LYS A 106 41.14 -34.31 -22.49
CA LYS A 106 42.16 -34.90 -21.62
C LYS A 106 43.21 -35.53 -22.53
N GLY A 107 44.42 -34.97 -22.49
CA GLY A 107 45.61 -35.50 -23.16
C GLY A 107 46.35 -34.48 -24.01
N LYS A 108 47.22 -33.67 -23.39
CA LYS A 108 48.67 -33.64 -23.66
C LYS A 108 49.38 -32.62 -22.74
N GLU A 109 50.26 -33.12 -21.88
CA GLU A 109 51.29 -32.36 -21.17
C GLU A 109 52.46 -32.05 -22.11
N THR A 110 53.14 -30.92 -21.97
CA THR A 110 54.49 -30.78 -21.36
C THR A 110 55.07 -29.38 -21.57
N GLU A 111 55.90 -28.99 -20.61
CA GLU A 111 56.56 -27.70 -20.34
C GLU A 111 57.60 -27.29 -21.40
N ASP A 112 57.85 -25.98 -21.56
CA ASP A 112 59.15 -25.39 -21.20
C ASP A 112 59.07 -23.84 -21.13
N ASN A 113 59.88 -23.31 -20.24
CA ASN A 113 60.05 -21.97 -19.73
C ASN A 113 60.89 -21.11 -20.69
N THR A 114 60.72 -19.76 -20.67
CA THR A 114 61.79 -18.74 -20.75
C THR A 114 61.20 -17.32 -20.90
N LYS A 115 61.48 -16.46 -19.91
CA LYS A 115 61.35 -14.98 -19.89
C LYS A 115 62.44 -14.35 -20.78
N PRO A 116 62.37 -13.08 -21.25
CA PRO A 116 62.35 -11.90 -20.37
C PRO A 116 61.67 -10.61 -20.91
N LYS A 117 61.55 -9.61 -20.00
CA LYS A 117 61.60 -8.11 -20.13
C LYS A 117 60.92 -7.42 -21.34
N GLY A 118 60.30 -6.25 -21.25
CA GLY A 118 60.31 -5.10 -20.34
C GLY A 118 59.68 -3.91 -21.09
N ASP A 119 59.55 -2.76 -20.42
CA ASP A 119 59.20 -1.42 -20.96
C ASP A 119 57.70 -1.19 -21.30
N GLU A 120 57.03 -0.04 -21.17
CA GLU A 120 57.17 1.32 -20.62
C GLU A 120 55.73 1.92 -20.77
N ALA A 121 55.05 2.47 -19.75
CA ALA A 121 54.99 3.88 -19.34
C ALA A 121 54.43 4.92 -20.37
N GLU A 122 53.13 5.27 -20.30
CA GLU A 122 52.54 6.61 -20.59
C GLU A 122 51.04 6.56 -20.18
N ALA A 123 50.46 7.28 -19.21
CA ALA A 123 50.37 8.70 -18.84
C ALA A 123 49.43 9.57 -19.70
N ARG A 124 48.55 10.33 -19.01
CA ARG A 124 47.85 11.59 -19.40
C ARG A 124 46.53 11.42 -20.22
N SER A 125 45.43 12.16 -20.00
CA SER A 125 45.14 13.41 -19.27
C SER A 125 43.63 13.58 -18.99
N ALA A 126 43.34 14.41 -17.98
CA ALA A 126 42.03 14.87 -17.52
C ALA A 126 41.34 15.89 -18.43
N LYS A 127 40.01 16.02 -18.30
CA LYS A 127 39.32 17.33 -18.33
C LYS A 127 37.97 17.29 -17.60
N ARG A 128 37.89 18.09 -16.54
CA ARG A 128 36.67 18.56 -15.88
C ARG A 128 36.16 19.81 -16.59
N GLU A 129 34.87 20.06 -16.48
CA GLU A 129 34.22 21.34 -16.09
C GLU A 129 32.87 21.52 -16.78
N GLY A 130 31.88 21.98 -16.01
CA GLY A 130 30.52 22.25 -16.47
C GLY A 130 29.51 22.35 -15.34
N GLU A 131 29.81 23.18 -14.34
CA GLU A 131 28.94 23.57 -13.24
C GLU A 131 27.80 24.46 -13.77
N ALA A 132 26.55 24.05 -13.56
CA ALA A 132 25.38 24.88 -13.87
C ALA A 132 24.27 24.69 -12.84
N ALA A 133 24.05 25.76 -12.06
CA ALA A 133 22.80 26.20 -11.45
C ALA A 133 22.08 25.25 -10.47
N HIS A 134 22.39 25.43 -9.18
CA HIS A 134 21.56 25.08 -8.04
C HIS A 134 20.15 25.70 -8.17
N PRO A 135 19.05 24.92 -8.22
CA PRO A 135 17.72 25.46 -7.97
C PRO A 135 17.55 25.61 -6.45
N LYS A 136 17.09 26.80 -6.06
CA LYS A 136 16.79 27.23 -4.70
C LYS A 136 16.09 26.12 -3.88
N GLN A 137 16.71 25.70 -2.79
CA GLN A 137 16.08 24.90 -1.75
C GLN A 137 14.86 25.67 -1.21
N ALA A 138 13.66 25.21 -1.55
CA ALA A 138 12.45 25.61 -0.86
C ALA A 138 12.53 24.99 0.54
N THR A 139 12.84 25.81 1.53
CA THR A 139 12.68 25.48 2.94
C THR A 139 11.22 25.07 3.17
N ALA A 140 10.98 23.79 3.42
CA ALA A 140 9.66 23.25 3.68
C ALA A 140 9.09 23.95 4.93
N ASN A 141 8.10 24.81 4.72
CA ASN A 141 7.32 25.37 5.81
C ASN A 141 6.42 24.23 6.33
N PRO A 142 6.59 23.74 7.57
CA PRO A 142 5.71 22.70 8.12
C PRO A 142 4.29 23.22 8.39
N GLY A 143 4.07 24.54 8.27
CA GLY A 143 2.78 25.21 8.28
C GLY A 143 2.20 25.43 6.87
N GLY A 144 2.26 24.40 6.01
CA GLY A 144 1.60 24.43 4.70
C GLY A 144 0.12 24.81 4.83
N ASN A 145 -0.44 25.38 3.76
CA ASN A 145 -1.81 25.88 3.71
C ASN A 145 -2.78 24.90 4.41
N PRO A 146 -3.57 25.34 5.41
CA PRO A 146 -4.47 24.49 6.19
C PRO A 146 -5.48 23.71 5.33
N ASN A 147 -5.73 24.17 4.10
CA ASN A 147 -6.64 23.58 3.13
C ASN A 147 -5.94 22.88 1.96
N GLU A 148 -4.60 22.73 1.99
CA GLU A 148 -3.92 21.95 0.96
C GLU A 148 -4.34 20.49 1.01
N GLU A 149 -4.64 19.92 -0.16
CA GLU A 149 -4.97 18.50 -0.33
C GLU A 149 -3.85 17.60 0.22
N CYS A 150 -4.24 16.59 0.99
CA CYS A 150 -3.34 15.52 1.41
C CYS A 150 -3.57 14.28 0.56
N LYS A 151 -2.49 13.56 0.25
CA LYS A 151 -2.55 12.28 -0.46
C LYS A 151 -1.53 11.29 0.07
N LEU A 152 -1.84 10.01 -0.09
CA LEU A 152 -0.92 8.89 0.07
C LEU A 152 -0.55 8.35 -1.31
N VAL A 153 0.73 8.20 -1.59
CA VAL A 153 1.20 7.58 -2.84
C VAL A 153 1.73 6.18 -2.55
N LEU A 154 1.30 5.22 -3.35
CA LEU A 154 1.67 3.80 -3.28
C LEU A 154 2.56 3.49 -4.48
N VAL A 155 3.86 3.41 -4.23
CA VAL A 155 4.87 3.11 -5.25
C VAL A 155 5.04 1.61 -5.35
N VAL A 156 4.58 1.03 -6.45
CA VAL A 156 4.54 -0.42 -6.68
C VAL A 156 5.69 -0.85 -7.58
N ARG A 157 6.45 -1.86 -7.17
CA ARG A 157 7.47 -2.48 -8.01
C ARG A 157 6.85 -3.33 -9.11
N THR A 158 7.02 -2.88 -10.35
CA THR A 158 6.48 -3.56 -11.54
C THR A 158 7.42 -4.64 -12.09
N ASP A 159 8.71 -4.60 -11.72
CA ASP A 159 9.71 -5.60 -12.11
C ASP A 159 9.44 -6.99 -11.52
N LEU A 160 8.66 -7.06 -10.45
CA LEU A 160 8.34 -8.30 -9.76
C LEU A 160 7.19 -9.11 -10.39
N GLY A 161 6.55 -8.61 -11.46
CA GLY A 161 5.48 -9.34 -12.15
C GLY A 161 4.25 -9.67 -11.28
N MET A 162 3.95 -8.86 -10.25
CA MET A 162 2.81 -9.11 -9.35
C MET A 162 1.47 -9.13 -10.11
N THR A 163 0.60 -10.08 -9.76
CA THR A 163 -0.79 -10.10 -10.25
C THR A 163 -1.59 -8.94 -9.64
N LYS A 164 -2.68 -8.53 -10.30
CA LYS A 164 -3.52 -7.42 -9.85
C LYS A 164 -4.03 -7.59 -8.40
N GLY A 165 -4.48 -8.79 -8.05
CA GLY A 165 -4.94 -9.08 -6.68
C GLY A 165 -3.83 -8.95 -5.64
N LYS A 166 -2.61 -9.38 -5.99
CA LYS A 166 -1.45 -9.26 -5.12
C LYS A 166 -1.03 -7.79 -4.94
N ILE A 167 -1.01 -7.02 -6.03
CA ILE A 167 -0.75 -5.57 -5.97
C ILE A 167 -1.74 -4.89 -5.01
N ALA A 168 -3.03 -5.19 -5.14
CA ALA A 168 -4.07 -4.61 -4.28
C ALA A 168 -3.84 -4.95 -2.79
N SER A 169 -3.57 -6.21 -2.47
CA SER A 169 -3.24 -6.63 -1.09
C SER A 169 -2.01 -5.90 -0.55
N GLN A 170 -0.92 -5.83 -1.31
CA GLN A 170 0.32 -5.17 -0.88
C GLN A 170 0.14 -3.65 -0.70
N CYS A 171 -0.65 -3.02 -1.58
CA CYS A 171 -1.06 -1.62 -1.44
C CYS A 171 -1.86 -1.35 -0.16
N SER A 172 -2.77 -2.26 0.20
CA SER A 172 -3.53 -2.19 1.45
C SER A 172 -2.62 -2.30 2.67
N HIS A 173 -1.64 -3.21 2.64
CA HIS A 173 -0.64 -3.32 3.71
C HIS A 173 0.21 -2.05 3.85
N ALA A 174 0.73 -1.50 2.75
CA ALA A 174 1.51 -0.26 2.76
C ALA A 174 0.69 0.93 3.30
N THR A 175 -0.58 1.02 2.92
CA THR A 175 -1.52 2.04 3.42
C THR A 175 -1.70 1.93 4.93
N LEU A 176 -1.98 0.72 5.42
CA LEU A 176 -2.21 0.49 6.84
C LEU A 176 -0.94 0.76 7.66
N ALA A 177 0.24 0.42 7.14
CA ALA A 177 1.51 0.72 7.78
C ALA A 177 1.70 2.24 7.96
N CYS A 178 1.54 3.01 6.88
CA CYS A 178 1.65 4.47 6.93
C CYS A 178 0.64 5.09 7.91
N TYR A 179 -0.60 4.62 7.86
CA TYR A 179 -1.66 5.06 8.76
C TYR A 179 -1.32 4.78 10.23
N LYS A 180 -0.88 3.55 10.55
CA LYS A 180 -0.51 3.18 11.91
C LYS A 180 0.65 4.02 12.44
N THR A 181 1.68 4.26 11.62
CA THR A 181 2.81 5.12 11.99
C THR A 181 2.33 6.53 12.37
N LEU A 182 1.52 7.17 11.54
CA LEU A 182 0.97 8.50 11.83
C LEU A 182 -0.01 8.49 13.00
N SER A 183 -0.88 7.48 13.09
CA SER A 183 -1.89 7.36 14.14
C SER A 183 -1.25 7.20 15.53
N GLN A 184 -0.17 6.42 15.63
CA GLN A 184 0.61 6.29 16.86
C GLN A 184 1.28 7.61 17.27
N ILE A 185 1.82 8.37 16.30
CA ILE A 185 2.38 9.70 16.57
C ILE A 185 1.26 10.64 17.04
N ALA A 186 0.11 10.63 16.37
CA ALA A 186 -1.03 11.46 16.72
C ALA A 186 -1.60 11.16 18.11
N ALA A 187 -1.65 9.89 18.50
CA ALA A 187 -2.08 9.46 19.83
C ALA A 187 -1.13 9.97 20.94
N ARG A 188 0.18 9.99 20.67
CA ARG A 188 1.20 10.49 21.62
C ARG A 188 1.27 12.02 21.65
N GLN A 189 1.08 12.67 20.50
CA GLN A 189 1.23 14.11 20.32
C GLN A 189 0.09 14.66 19.43
N PRO A 190 -1.10 14.93 20.00
CA PRO A 190 -2.26 15.35 19.23
C PRO A 190 -2.11 16.70 18.51
N THR A 191 -1.18 17.55 18.98
CA THR A 191 -0.92 18.89 18.42
C THR A 191 0.18 18.91 17.35
N SER A 192 0.81 17.77 17.09
CA SER A 192 1.89 17.59 16.10
C SER A 192 1.44 17.90 14.66
N ALA A 193 2.41 18.12 13.77
CA ALA A 193 2.12 18.35 12.35
C ALA A 193 1.54 17.08 11.70
N GLU A 194 2.05 15.93 12.09
CA GLU A 194 1.65 14.58 11.68
C GLU A 194 0.19 14.31 12.05
N ALA A 195 -0.22 14.64 13.27
CA ALA A 195 -1.61 14.51 13.72
C ALA A 195 -2.56 15.35 12.85
N LYS A 196 -2.19 16.60 12.56
CA LYS A 196 -2.96 17.50 11.70
C LYS A 196 -3.04 17.00 10.26
N ILE A 197 -1.93 16.48 9.73
CA ILE A 197 -1.88 15.89 8.38
C ILE A 197 -2.78 14.67 8.29
N LEU A 198 -2.72 13.77 9.28
CA LEU A 198 -3.55 12.58 9.32
C LEU A 198 -5.05 12.94 9.38
N GLN A 199 -5.41 13.81 10.32
CA GLN A 199 -6.80 14.28 10.47
C GLN A 199 -7.29 14.97 9.19
N ARG A 200 -6.43 15.76 8.53
CA ARG A 200 -6.79 16.40 7.26
C ARG A 200 -7.04 15.36 6.18
N TRP A 201 -6.14 14.40 6.02
CA TRP A 201 -6.29 13.34 5.02
C TRP A 201 -7.57 12.51 5.24
N GLU A 202 -7.92 12.21 6.49
CA GLU A 202 -9.19 11.55 6.85
C GLU A 202 -10.40 12.38 6.44
N ARG A 203 -10.39 13.69 6.74
CA ARG A 203 -11.50 14.60 6.39
C ARG A 203 -11.64 14.85 4.89
N LEU A 204 -10.54 14.77 4.14
CA LEU A 204 -10.50 15.01 2.68
C LEU A 204 -10.64 13.73 1.86
N GLY A 205 -11.25 12.67 2.41
CA GLY A 205 -11.59 11.46 1.64
C GLY A 205 -10.43 10.49 1.41
N GLN A 206 -9.30 10.68 2.10
CA GLN A 206 -8.21 9.73 2.17
C GLN A 206 -7.64 9.34 0.80
N ALA A 207 -7.33 10.32 -0.05
CA ALA A 207 -6.83 10.09 -1.41
C ALA A 207 -5.59 9.17 -1.44
N LYS A 208 -5.63 8.15 -2.31
CA LYS A 208 -4.56 7.18 -2.54
C LYS A 208 -4.26 7.10 -4.03
N ILE A 209 -2.99 7.22 -4.41
CA ILE A 209 -2.56 7.19 -5.81
C ILE A 209 -1.52 6.08 -5.99
N ALA A 210 -1.78 5.15 -6.91
CA ALA A 210 -0.83 4.09 -7.25
C ALA A 210 0.07 4.53 -8.41
N VAL A 211 1.38 4.42 -8.21
CA VAL A 211 2.42 4.71 -9.21
C VAL A 211 3.38 3.54 -9.31
N GLN A 212 4.15 3.48 -10.39
CA GLN A 212 5.09 2.39 -10.65
C GLN A 212 6.55 2.78 -10.41
N ALA A 213 7.29 1.87 -9.81
CA ALA A 213 8.75 1.82 -9.80
C ALA A 213 9.25 0.62 -10.62
N LYS A 214 10.46 0.73 -11.16
CA LYS A 214 11.12 -0.25 -12.02
C LYS A 214 12.18 -1.08 -11.31
N SER A 215 12.60 -0.70 -10.11
CA SER A 215 13.57 -1.48 -9.34
C SER A 215 13.46 -1.29 -7.83
N LYS A 216 14.17 -2.15 -7.09
CA LYS A 216 14.31 -2.04 -5.62
C LYS A 216 15.08 -0.78 -5.23
N GLU A 217 16.11 -0.44 -5.98
CA GLU A 217 17.00 0.70 -5.73
C GLU A 217 16.25 2.02 -5.89
N GLU A 218 15.40 2.13 -6.91
CA GLU A 218 14.50 3.28 -7.08
C GLU A 218 13.56 3.43 -5.87
N LEU A 219 12.96 2.32 -5.43
CA LEU A 219 12.07 2.30 -4.27
C LEU A 219 12.79 2.75 -2.98
N LEU A 220 14.01 2.26 -2.73
CA LEU A 220 14.82 2.69 -1.58
C LEU A 220 15.27 4.15 -1.68
N THR A 221 15.58 4.63 -2.89
CA THR A 221 15.95 6.04 -3.12
C THR A 221 14.79 6.97 -2.81
N LEU A 222 13.57 6.63 -3.26
CA LEU A 222 12.35 7.38 -2.95
C LEU A 222 12.03 7.37 -1.46
N MET A 223 12.23 6.22 -0.78
CA MET A 223 12.06 6.10 0.66
C MET A 223 13.03 6.99 1.44
N GLY A 224 14.31 7.01 1.06
CA GLY A 224 15.31 7.91 1.65
C GLY A 224 14.95 9.38 1.43
N LYS A 225 14.54 9.74 0.21
CA LYS A 225 14.10 11.10 -0.12
C LYS A 225 12.89 11.54 0.71
N ALA A 226 11.86 10.69 0.83
CA ALA A 226 10.67 10.98 1.61
C ALA A 226 11.01 11.23 3.09
N ARG A 227 11.82 10.35 3.68
CA ARG A 227 12.26 10.47 5.09
C ARG A 227 13.10 11.73 5.32
N SER A 228 13.96 12.10 4.37
CA SER A 228 14.76 13.34 4.46
C SER A 228 13.91 14.61 4.47
N LEU A 229 12.70 14.54 3.92
CA LEU A 229 11.72 15.63 3.90
C LEU A 229 10.70 15.54 5.04
N GLY A 230 10.88 14.62 6.00
CA GLY A 230 9.97 14.42 7.13
C GLY A 230 8.64 13.76 6.74
N VAL A 231 8.56 13.12 5.57
CA VAL A 231 7.35 12.40 5.13
C VAL A 231 7.40 10.95 5.57
N THR A 232 6.30 10.46 6.15
CA THR A 232 6.12 9.04 6.49
C THR A 232 6.32 8.17 5.24
N ALA A 233 7.21 7.18 5.36
CA ALA A 233 7.54 6.29 4.27
C ALA A 233 7.74 4.86 4.81
N GLU A 234 6.80 3.97 4.46
CA GLU A 234 6.75 2.59 4.93
C GLU A 234 6.78 1.61 3.76
N VAL A 235 7.66 0.61 3.85
CA VAL A 235 7.83 -0.41 2.83
C VAL A 235 7.20 -1.73 3.26
N THR A 236 6.43 -2.33 2.37
CA THR A 236 5.87 -3.67 2.56
C THR A 236 6.81 -4.71 1.99
N GLN A 237 6.92 -5.85 2.67
CA GLN A 237 7.71 -6.99 2.27
C GLN A 237 6.79 -8.17 1.98
N ASP A 238 7.10 -8.95 0.94
CA ASP A 238 6.38 -10.20 0.70
C ASP A 238 6.80 -11.28 1.70
N ALA A 239 5.83 -11.91 2.34
CA ALA A 239 6.08 -13.01 3.27
C ALA A 239 6.52 -14.32 2.59
N GLY A 240 6.66 -14.36 1.26
CA GLY A 240 7.17 -15.53 0.53
C GLY A 240 6.13 -16.61 0.23
N ARG A 241 4.85 -16.29 0.36
CA ARG A 241 3.73 -17.23 0.06
C ARG A 241 3.25 -17.16 -1.39
N THR A 242 4.07 -16.60 -2.26
CA THR A 242 3.69 -16.22 -3.62
C THR A 242 4.87 -16.41 -4.56
N GLN A 243 4.70 -16.07 -5.84
CA GLN A 243 5.70 -16.21 -6.90
C GLN A 243 6.93 -15.29 -6.75
N ILE A 244 7.03 -14.51 -5.68
CA ILE A 244 8.12 -13.56 -5.42
C ILE A 244 9.00 -14.13 -4.31
N ASP A 245 10.31 -13.93 -4.43
CA ASP A 245 11.28 -14.32 -3.42
C ASP A 245 10.89 -13.75 -2.03
N PRO A 246 10.85 -14.59 -0.98
CA PRO A 246 10.55 -14.16 0.38
C PRO A 246 11.42 -12.97 0.82
N GLY A 247 10.81 -11.98 1.49
CA GLY A 247 11.50 -10.78 1.95
C GLY A 247 11.73 -9.71 0.88
N SER A 248 11.23 -9.92 -0.35
CA SER A 248 11.26 -8.89 -1.38
C SER A 248 10.44 -7.67 -0.99
N LEU A 249 11.03 -6.48 -1.10
CA LEU A 249 10.30 -5.21 -0.98
C LEU A 249 9.34 -5.07 -2.16
N THR A 250 8.04 -4.87 -1.91
CA THR A 250 7.01 -4.88 -2.97
C THR A 250 6.44 -3.49 -3.24
N VAL A 251 5.95 -2.83 -2.19
CA VAL A 251 5.24 -1.55 -2.27
C VAL A 251 5.75 -0.60 -1.19
N LEU A 252 6.03 0.65 -1.57
CA LEU A 252 6.36 1.74 -0.67
C LEU A 252 5.17 2.69 -0.58
N GLY A 253 4.65 2.90 0.63
CA GLY A 253 3.72 3.98 0.92
C GLY A 253 4.48 5.26 1.26
N ILE A 254 4.07 6.40 0.69
CA ILE A 254 4.63 7.73 0.94
C ILE A 254 3.51 8.69 1.30
N GLY A 255 3.56 9.22 2.52
CA GLY A 255 2.50 10.01 3.13
C GLY A 255 1.61 9.16 4.05
N PRO A 256 0.36 9.56 4.33
CA PRO A 256 -0.30 10.80 3.90
C PRO A 256 0.51 12.07 4.16
N ALA A 257 0.57 12.97 3.19
CA ALA A 257 1.25 14.27 3.31
C ALA A 257 0.65 15.29 2.33
N PRO A 258 0.93 16.60 2.52
CA PRO A 258 0.48 17.64 1.60
C PRO A 258 0.94 17.37 0.16
N LYS A 259 0.07 17.63 -0.81
CA LYS A 259 0.28 17.33 -2.23
C LYS A 259 1.62 17.88 -2.73
N SER A 260 1.96 19.12 -2.38
CA SER A 260 3.21 19.78 -2.79
C SER A 260 4.46 19.01 -2.36
N LEU A 261 4.48 18.48 -1.13
CA LEU A 261 5.60 17.72 -0.58
C LEU A 261 5.70 16.33 -1.21
N VAL A 262 4.56 15.67 -1.41
CA VAL A 262 4.51 14.36 -2.08
C VAL A 262 4.94 14.47 -3.54
N ASP A 263 4.52 15.51 -4.26
CA ASP A 263 4.89 15.71 -5.67
C ASP A 263 6.38 15.98 -5.88
N GLN A 264 7.07 16.60 -4.90
CA GLN A 264 8.53 16.72 -4.95
C GLN A 264 9.22 15.34 -4.94
N ILE A 265 8.59 14.32 -4.34
CA ILE A 265 9.13 12.98 -4.23
C ILE A 265 8.72 12.13 -5.43
N THR A 266 7.43 12.10 -5.77
CA THR A 266 6.84 11.12 -6.70
C THR A 266 6.30 11.73 -8.00
N GLY A 267 6.41 13.03 -8.22
CA GLY A 267 5.75 13.72 -9.35
C GLY A 267 6.23 13.27 -10.74
N GLY A 268 7.44 12.71 -10.85
CA GLY A 268 7.97 12.15 -12.09
C GLY A 268 7.60 10.68 -12.36
N LEU A 269 6.93 10.01 -11.41
CA LEU A 269 6.58 8.61 -11.54
C LEU A 269 5.32 8.44 -12.39
N LYS A 270 5.29 7.36 -13.18
CA LYS A 270 4.12 7.01 -13.98
C LYS A 270 3.05 6.38 -13.10
N LEU A 271 1.79 6.56 -13.46
CA LEU A 271 0.68 5.80 -12.87
C LEU A 271 0.87 4.30 -13.15
N LEU A 272 0.38 3.47 -12.22
CA LEU A 272 0.48 2.00 -12.25
C LEU A 272 -0.44 1.38 -13.31
#